data_AF-A0A9E5EMC6-F1
#
_entry.id   AF-A0A9E5EMC6-F1
#
_cell.length_a   1.000
_cell.length_b   1.000
_cell.length_c   1.000
_cell.angle_alpha   90.00
_cell.angle_beta   90.00
_cell.angle_gamma   90.00
#
_symmetry.space_group_name_H-M   'P 1'
#
loop_
_entity.id
_entity.type
_entity.pdbx_description
1 polymer ?
#
loop_
_entity_poly.entity_id
_entity_poly.type
_entity_poly.pdbx_seq_one_letter_code
_entity_poly.pdbx_strand_id
1 'polypeptide(L)'
;MMGRHCRSCGTDISLRPPKHFLCARCYGDAARRLATGERPTPAISNNISCDDVGLNDERVMQLIRLSHPDKHNNSSDANDATRWLIECRGKLKEIANG
;
A
#
# COMPACT_ATOMS: atom_id res chain seq x y z
N MET A 1 10.20 -2.78 27.93
CA MET A 1 11.01 -1.55 27.98
C MET A 1 10.21 -0.41 27.34
N MET A 2 9.75 0.57 28.12
CA MET A 2 9.04 1.76 27.61
C MET A 2 10.05 2.82 27.16
N GLY A 3 10.56 2.68 25.93
CA GLY A 3 11.32 3.74 25.26
C GLY A 3 10.40 4.64 24.43
N ARG A 4 10.75 5.93 24.28
CA ARG A 4 10.10 6.79 23.27
C ARG A 4 10.83 6.61 21.95
N HIS A 5 10.08 6.35 20.88
CA HIS A 5 10.62 6.07 19.56
C HIS A 5 10.18 7.13 18.55
N CYS A 6 11.02 7.38 17.55
CA CYS A 6 10.73 8.27 16.43
C CYS A 6 9.52 7.74 15.66
N ARG A 7 8.49 8.57 15.46
CA ARG A 7 7.26 8.18 14.73
C ARG A 7 7.49 7.83 13.26
N SER A 8 8.61 8.25 12.67
CA SER A 8 8.90 8.05 11.24
C SER A 8 9.83 6.87 10.97
N CYS A 9 10.78 6.56 11.85
CA CYS A 9 11.82 5.55 11.59
C CYS A 9 12.09 4.60 12.76
N GLY A 10 11.36 4.71 13.87
CA GLY A 10 11.48 3.81 15.01
C GLY A 10 12.75 3.99 15.87
N THR A 11 13.67 4.89 15.52
CA THR A 11 14.88 5.15 16.33
C THR A 11 14.53 5.60 17.75
N ASP A 12 15.26 5.10 18.75
CA ASP A 12 15.08 5.54 20.14
C ASP A 12 15.38 7.04 20.28
N ILE A 13 14.43 7.74 20.90
CA ILE A 13 14.51 9.17 21.24
C ILE A 13 14.24 9.37 22.73
N SER A 14 14.44 8.34 23.55
CA SER A 14 14.17 8.37 24.98
C SER A 14 14.97 9.47 25.68
N LEU A 15 16.20 9.71 25.22
CA LEU A 15 17.12 10.75 25.70
C LEU A 15 16.79 12.17 25.22
N ARG A 16 15.78 12.35 24.36
CA ARG A 16 15.42 13.67 23.81
C ARG A 16 14.39 14.39 24.69
N PRO A 17 14.16 15.70 24.53
CA PRO A 17 13.08 16.38 25.24
C PRO A 17 11.69 15.71 25.03
N PRO A 18 10.77 15.77 26.02
CA PRO A 18 9.43 15.18 25.95
C PRO A 18 8.61 15.64 24.73
N LYS A 19 8.82 16.90 24.33
CA LYS A 19 8.17 17.54 23.18
C LYS A 19 8.65 17.03 21.81
N HIS A 20 9.68 16.19 21.74
CA HIS A 20 10.18 15.66 20.47
C HIS A 20 9.58 14.29 20.17
N PHE A 21 9.04 14.15 18.96
CA PHE A 21 8.43 12.91 18.44
C PHE A 21 9.18 12.34 17.22
N LEU A 22 10.19 13.06 16.74
CA LEU A 22 11.03 12.70 15.60
C LEU A 22 12.51 12.74 16.02
N CYS A 23 13.32 11.89 15.41
CA CYS A 23 14.77 12.01 15.49
C CYS A 23 15.26 13.21 14.67
N ALA A 24 16.51 13.65 14.91
CA ALA A 24 17.09 14.81 14.24
C ALA A 24 17.05 14.69 12.70
N ARG A 25 17.31 13.49 12.16
CA ARG A 25 17.26 13.21 10.72
C ARG A 25 15.84 13.41 10.16
N CYS A 26 14.85 12.72 10.73
CA CYS A 26 13.46 12.82 10.28
C CYS A 26 12.88 14.23 10.45
N TYR A 27 13.30 14.96 11.49
CA TYR A 27 12.94 16.35 11.68
C TYR A 27 13.55 17.23 10.58
N GLY A 28 14.83 17.07 10.26
CA GLY A 28 15.51 17.79 9.17
C GLY A 28 14.88 17.49 7.81
N ASP A 29 14.54 16.23 7.53
CA ASP A 29 13.85 15.86 6.31
C ASP A 29 12.45 16.49 6.23
N ALA A 30 11.70 16.53 7.33
CA ALA A 30 10.40 17.19 7.38
C ALA A 30 10.51 18.71 7.18
N ALA A 31 11.49 19.36 7.83
CA ALA A 31 11.74 20.79 7.68
C ALA A 31 12.16 21.13 6.24
N ARG A 32 13.02 20.31 5.61
CA ARG A 32 13.42 20.47 4.20
C ARG A 32 12.21 20.40 3.27
N ARG A 33 11.32 19.43 3.47
CA ARG A 33 10.09 19.28 2.66
C ARG A 33 9.15 20.48 2.79
N LEU A 34 8.99 21.02 3.99
CA LEU A 34 8.21 22.24 4.21
C LEU A 34 8.81 23.45 3.51
N ALA A 35 10.14 23.55 3.46
CA ALA A 35 10.84 24.62 2.76
C ALA A 35 10.77 24.49 1.23
N THR A 36 10.81 23.27 0.68
CA THR A 36 10.79 23.04 -0.78
C THR A 36 9.38 22.94 -1.36
N GLY A 37 8.34 22.82 -0.54
CA GLY A 37 6.96 22.62 -1.01
C GLY A 37 6.74 21.26 -1.69
N GLU A 38 7.70 20.34 -1.59
CA GLU A 38 7.54 18.97 -2.06
C GLU A 38 6.51 18.26 -1.20
N ARG A 39 5.26 18.23 -1.69
CA ARG A 39 4.22 17.35 -1.17
C ARG A 39 4.77 15.93 -1.28
N PRO A 40 4.76 15.11 -0.21
CA PRO A 40 5.07 13.71 -0.35
C PRO A 40 4.06 13.16 -1.35
N THR A 41 4.52 12.86 -2.57
CA THR A 41 3.85 11.85 -3.36
C THR A 41 3.86 10.63 -2.45
N PRO A 42 2.69 10.04 -2.12
CA PRO A 42 2.76 8.68 -1.63
C PRO A 42 3.52 7.97 -2.72
N ALA A 43 4.75 7.56 -2.41
CA ALA A 43 5.38 6.50 -3.15
C ALA A 43 4.44 5.32 -2.89
N ILE A 44 3.38 5.21 -3.69
CA ILE A 44 2.77 3.94 -4.01
C ILE A 44 3.98 3.20 -4.59
N SER A 45 4.66 2.48 -3.71
CA SER A 45 5.69 1.57 -4.12
C SER A 45 4.95 0.67 -5.09
N ASN A 46 5.24 0.79 -6.39
CA ASN A 46 4.69 -0.13 -7.40
C ASN A 46 5.18 -1.58 -7.14
N ASN A 47 5.98 -1.79 -6.09
CA ASN A 47 6.35 -3.06 -5.49
C ASN A 47 5.44 -3.40 -4.30
N ILE A 48 4.12 -3.25 -4.44
CA ILE A 48 3.21 -4.00 -3.59
C ILE A 48 3.22 -5.42 -4.18
N SER A 49 3.89 -6.36 -3.53
CA SER A 49 3.79 -7.77 -3.94
C SER A 49 2.34 -8.24 -3.75
N CYS A 50 1.91 -9.23 -4.54
CA CYS A 50 0.62 -9.87 -4.29
C CYS A 50 0.50 -10.37 -2.83
N ASP A 51 1.64 -10.73 -2.21
CA ASP A 51 1.74 -11.14 -0.81
C ASP A 51 1.45 -10.00 0.18
N ASP A 52 1.85 -8.76 -0.13
CA ASP A 52 1.68 -7.60 0.75
C ASP A 52 0.20 -7.18 0.92
N VAL A 53 -0.65 -7.52 -0.05
CA VAL A 53 -2.11 -7.27 0.00
C VAL A 53 -2.89 -8.55 0.34
N GLY A 54 -2.23 -9.70 0.48
CA GLY A 54 -2.89 -11.00 0.64
C GLY A 54 -3.77 -11.39 -0.56
N LEU A 55 -3.39 -10.95 -1.76
CA LEU A 55 -4.15 -11.18 -3.00
C LEU A 55 -3.84 -12.57 -3.55
N ASN A 56 -4.59 -13.57 -3.08
CA ASN A 56 -4.49 -14.97 -3.52
C ASN A 56 -5.56 -15.33 -4.58
N ASP A 57 -5.43 -16.50 -5.24
CA ASP A 57 -6.37 -16.97 -6.29
C ASP A 57 -7.83 -16.99 -5.79
N GLU A 58 -8.04 -17.38 -4.53
CA GLU A 58 -9.36 -17.44 -3.91
C GLU A 58 -9.99 -16.05 -3.77
N ARG A 59 -9.22 -15.06 -3.34
CA ARG A 59 -9.67 -13.67 -3.19
C ARG A 59 -9.97 -13.04 -4.55
N VAL A 60 -9.14 -13.29 -5.56
CA VAL A 60 -9.43 -12.84 -6.93
C VAL A 60 -10.71 -13.50 -7.46
N MET A 61 -10.92 -14.79 -7.19
CA MET A 61 -12.15 -15.47 -7.58
C MET A 61 -13.40 -14.90 -6.88
N GLN A 62 -13.28 -14.52 -5.60
CA GLN A 62 -14.36 -13.81 -4.88
C GLN A 62 -14.66 -12.46 -5.51
N LEU A 63 -13.63 -11.67 -5.86
CA LEU A 63 -13.80 -10.37 -6.53
C LEU A 63 -14.46 -10.52 -7.90
N ILE A 64 -14.09 -11.53 -8.69
CA ILE A 64 -14.74 -11.81 -9.99
C ILE A 64 -16.24 -12.06 -9.80
N ARG A 65 -16.63 -12.84 -8.78
CA ARG A 65 -18.04 -13.12 -8.49
C ARG A 65 -18.81 -11.88 -8.04
N LEU A 66 -18.17 -10.96 -7.32
CA LEU A 66 -18.77 -9.72 -6.85
C LEU A 66 -18.94 -8.70 -8.00
N SER A 67 -17.95 -8.61 -8.87
CA SER A 67 -17.93 -7.68 -10.00
C SER A 67 -18.62 -8.22 -11.25
N HIS A 68 -19.15 -9.46 -11.23
CA HIS A 68 -19.69 -10.13 -12.42
C HIS A 68 -20.71 -9.25 -13.16
N PRO A 69 -20.57 -9.05 -14.49
CA PRO A 69 -21.40 -8.14 -15.28
C PRO A 69 -22.90 -8.36 -15.12
N ASP A 70 -23.36 -9.62 -15.05
CA ASP A 70 -24.77 -9.96 -14.83
C ASP A 70 -25.39 -9.33 -13.58
N LYS A 71 -24.60 -9.10 -12.52
CA LYS A 71 -25.06 -8.45 -11.29
C LYS A 71 -25.18 -6.93 -11.42
N HIS A 72 -24.53 -6.37 -12.43
CA HIS A 72 -24.39 -4.93 -12.66
C HIS A 72 -24.97 -4.53 -14.02
N ASN A 73 -25.95 -5.30 -14.54
CA ASN A 73 -26.62 -5.05 -15.81
C ASN A 73 -25.66 -4.82 -16.99
N ASN A 74 -24.54 -5.55 -17.02
CA ASN A 74 -23.48 -5.41 -18.02
C ASN A 74 -22.93 -3.98 -18.13
N SER A 75 -22.88 -3.23 -17.03
CA SER A 75 -22.21 -1.93 -16.99
C SER A 75 -20.76 -2.03 -17.49
N SER A 76 -20.31 -0.98 -18.19
CA SER A 76 -18.94 -0.92 -18.71
C SER A 76 -17.92 -1.15 -17.60
N ASP A 77 -18.13 -0.53 -16.44
CA ASP A 77 -17.23 -0.64 -15.30
C ASP A 77 -17.14 -2.07 -14.75
N ALA A 78 -18.26 -2.81 -14.69
CA ALA A 78 -18.25 -4.21 -14.27
C ALA A 78 -17.56 -5.11 -15.28
N ASN A 79 -17.78 -4.89 -16.58
CA ASN A 79 -17.08 -5.61 -17.64
C ASN A 79 -15.56 -5.41 -17.57
N ASP A 80 -15.14 -4.16 -17.38
CA ASP A 80 -13.74 -3.79 -17.32
C ASP A 80 -13.07 -4.33 -16.05
N ALA A 81 -13.74 -4.23 -14.90
CA ALA A 81 -13.26 -4.78 -13.63
C ALA A 81 -13.14 -6.31 -13.68
N THR A 82 -14.14 -7.02 -14.22
CA THR A 82 -14.09 -8.49 -14.34
C THR A 82 -12.98 -8.93 -15.29
N ARG A 83 -12.78 -8.24 -16.43
CA ARG A 83 -11.69 -8.55 -17.37
C ARG A 83 -10.32 -8.41 -16.69
N TRP A 84 -10.10 -7.29 -16.00
CA TRP A 84 -8.85 -7.04 -15.28
C TRP A 84 -8.57 -8.10 -14.20
N LEU A 85 -9.59 -8.50 -13.43
CA LEU A 85 -9.43 -9.54 -12.40
C LEU A 85 -9.10 -10.92 -12.98
N ILE A 86 -9.63 -11.27 -14.15
CA ILE A 86 -9.28 -12.52 -14.86
C ILE A 86 -7.80 -12.51 -15.24
N GLU A 87 -7.29 -11.38 -15.75
CA GLU A 87 -5.87 -11.24 -16.09
C GLU A 87 -4.97 -11.33 -14.86
N CYS A 88 -5.36 -10.65 -13.75
CA CYS A 88 -4.65 -10.77 -12.47
C CYS A 88 -4.58 -12.23 -12.00
N ARG A 89 -5.68 -12.98 -12.14
CA ARG A 89 -5.71 -14.40 -11.80
C ARG A 89 -4.73 -15.23 -12.63
N GLY A 90 -4.61 -14.95 -13.93
CA GLY A 90 -3.65 -15.61 -14.82
C GLY A 90 -2.22 -15.42 -14.35
N LYS A 91 -1.84 -14.17 -14.08
CA LYS A 91 -0.49 -13.81 -13.59
C LYS A 91 -0.16 -14.47 -12.25
N LEU A 92 -1.12 -14.54 -11.32
CA LEU A 92 -0.92 -15.22 -10.04
C LEU A 92 -0.66 -16.72 -10.21
N LYS A 93 -1.34 -17.37 -11.16
CA LYS A 93 -1.09 -18.79 -11.46
C LYS A 93 0.26 -19.02 -12.14
N GLU A 94 0.72 -18.10 -12.97
CA GLU A 94 2.06 -18.18 -13.56
C GLU A 94 3.14 -18.07 -12.49
N ILE A 95 2.99 -17.13 -11.55
CA ILE A 95 3.91 -16.95 -10.41
C ILE A 95 3.90 -18.18 -9.50
N ALA A 96 2.72 -18.78 -9.23
CA ALA A 96 2.61 -19.94 -8.36
C ALA A 96 3.16 -21.25 -8.98
N ASN A 97 3.30 -21.32 -10.30
CA ASN A 97 3.80 -22.50 -11.02
C ASN A 97 5.26 -22.37 -11.49
N GLY A 98 5.90 -21.21 -11.29
CA GLY A 98 7.31 -20.94 -11.62
C GLY A 98 8.22 -21.01 -10.40
#